data_AF-A0A266ND96-F1
#
_entry.id   AF-A0A266ND96-F1
#
_cell.length_a   1.000
_cell.length_b   1.000
_cell.length_c   1.000
_cell.angle_alpha   90.00
_cell.angle_beta   90.00
_cell.angle_gamma   90.00
#
_symmetry.space_group_name_H-M   'P 1'
#
loop_
_entity.id
_entity.type
_entity.pdbx_description
1 polymer ?
#
loop_
_entity_poly.entity_id
_entity_poly.type
_entity_poly.pdbx_seq_one_letter_code
_entity_poly.pdbx_strand_id
1 'polypeptide(L)'
;MSFPNMSSKDLMRKSNALAVVDGRPTHELADQKYDIDAMLQCCDAEDINYWGQQEGARLCAAPFYFERAAILHRRNKDYSGEIAICMRWKAITDDYKGQSIVKAKHAALTHKGPRSIAILSRPAKAKELLRKQNASAKSGG
;
A
#
# COMPACT_ATOMS: atom_id res chain seq x y z
N MET A 1 -39.28 -9.07 -16.43
CA MET A 1 -37.80 -9.07 -16.51
C MET A 1 -37.27 -8.72 -15.14
N SER A 2 -36.63 -9.66 -14.43
CA SER A 2 -36.00 -9.39 -13.14
C SER A 2 -34.58 -8.89 -13.40
N PHE A 3 -34.27 -7.65 -13.03
CA PHE A 3 -32.88 -7.21 -13.00
C PHE A 3 -32.16 -8.03 -11.92
N PRO A 4 -31.02 -8.68 -12.22
CA PRO A 4 -30.25 -9.35 -11.19
C PRO A 4 -29.85 -8.32 -10.14
N ASN A 5 -30.12 -8.62 -8.88
CA ASN A 5 -29.80 -7.77 -7.74
C ASN A 5 -28.28 -7.76 -7.56
N MET A 6 -27.59 -6.93 -8.35
CA MET A 6 -26.14 -6.88 -8.42
C MET A 6 -25.63 -6.04 -7.26
N SER A 7 -24.83 -6.63 -6.38
CA SER A 7 -24.28 -5.93 -5.22
C SER A 7 -23.30 -4.85 -5.67
N SER A 8 -23.14 -3.77 -4.89
CA SER A 8 -22.05 -2.80 -5.11
C SER A 8 -20.68 -3.47 -5.19
N LYS A 9 -20.47 -4.59 -4.49
CA LYS A 9 -19.25 -5.40 -4.59
C LYS A 9 -19.07 -6.00 -6.00
N ASP A 10 -20.13 -6.52 -6.59
CA ASP A 10 -20.08 -7.13 -7.93
C ASP A 10 -19.86 -6.08 -9.03
N LEU A 11 -20.44 -4.90 -8.86
CA LEU A 11 -20.23 -3.77 -9.76
C LEU A 11 -18.77 -3.28 -9.72
N MET A 12 -18.21 -3.13 -8.52
CA MET A 12 -16.82 -2.70 -8.28
C MET A 12 -15.79 -3.75 -8.78
N ARG A 13 -16.13 -5.03 -8.66
CA ARG A 13 -15.28 -6.13 -9.16
C ARG A 13 -15.28 -6.16 -10.70
N LYS A 14 -16.42 -5.91 -11.33
CA LYS A 14 -16.53 -5.78 -12.80
C LYS A 14 -15.86 -4.53 -13.34
N SER A 15 -15.79 -3.45 -12.57
CA SER A 15 -15.13 -2.20 -12.97
C SER A 15 -13.61 -2.20 -12.74
N ASN A 16 -13.01 -3.31 -12.31
CA ASN A 16 -11.59 -3.42 -11.99
C ASN A 16 -11.13 -2.38 -10.94
N ALA A 17 -12.03 -1.95 -10.04
CA ALA A 17 -11.77 -0.86 -9.11
C ALA A 17 -11.17 -1.33 -7.77
N LEU A 18 -11.24 -2.63 -7.48
CA LEU A 18 -10.76 -3.22 -6.23
C LEU A 18 -9.54 -4.11 -6.49
N ALA A 19 -8.49 -3.89 -5.69
CA ALA A 19 -7.37 -4.81 -5.62
C ALA A 19 -7.82 -6.18 -5.07
N VAL A 20 -7.29 -7.26 -5.63
CA VAL A 20 -7.64 -8.63 -5.28
C VAL A 20 -6.41 -9.51 -5.06
N VAL A 21 -6.49 -10.41 -4.07
CA VAL A 21 -5.53 -11.48 -3.80
C VAL A 21 -6.29 -12.80 -3.90
N ASP A 22 -5.88 -13.70 -4.79
CA ASP A 22 -6.57 -14.97 -5.07
C ASP A 22 -8.09 -14.80 -5.30
N GLY A 23 -8.43 -13.74 -6.05
CA GLY A 23 -9.80 -13.36 -6.34
C GLY A 23 -10.53 -12.66 -5.19
N ARG A 24 -10.00 -12.61 -3.97
CA ARG A 24 -10.64 -11.95 -2.82
C ARG A 24 -10.23 -10.48 -2.75
N PRO A 25 -11.17 -9.53 -2.56
CA PRO A 25 -10.81 -8.14 -2.32
C PRO A 25 -9.87 -7.99 -1.11
N THR A 26 -8.87 -7.12 -1.22
CA THR A 26 -7.86 -6.92 -0.16
C THR A 26 -8.48 -6.58 1.20
N HIS A 27 -9.61 -5.86 1.24
CA HIS A 27 -10.31 -5.51 2.50
C HIS A 27 -10.80 -6.73 3.29
N GLU A 28 -11.05 -7.86 2.63
CA GLU A 28 -11.44 -9.12 3.30
C GLU A 28 -10.25 -9.84 3.94
N LEU A 29 -9.02 -9.38 3.70
CA LEU A 29 -7.78 -9.88 4.32
C LEU A 29 -7.29 -8.98 5.46
N ALA A 30 -8.03 -7.93 5.82
CA ALA A 30 -7.61 -6.96 6.83
C ALA A 30 -7.41 -7.58 8.23
N ASP A 31 -8.09 -8.68 8.55
CA ASP A 31 -7.93 -9.38 9.83
C ASP A 31 -6.59 -10.13 9.92
N GLN A 32 -5.96 -10.44 8.79
CA GLN A 32 -4.63 -11.05 8.70
C GLN A 32 -3.51 -10.01 8.89
N LYS A 33 -3.80 -8.84 9.46
CA LYS A 33 -2.85 -7.72 9.63
C LYS A 33 -1.57 -8.01 10.41
N TYR A 34 -1.46 -9.17 11.05
CA TYR A 34 -0.27 -9.61 11.78
C TYR A 34 0.59 -10.60 11.01
N ASP A 35 0.11 -11.09 9.87
CA ASP A 35 0.81 -11.97 8.94
C ASP A 35 1.55 -11.11 7.90
N ILE A 36 2.86 -11.29 7.79
CA ILE A 36 3.67 -10.50 6.86
C ILE A 36 3.38 -10.89 5.41
N ASP A 37 3.22 -12.17 5.12
CA ASP A 37 3.05 -12.66 3.76
C ASP A 37 1.69 -12.21 3.21
N ALA A 38 0.64 -12.29 4.02
CA ALA A 38 -0.67 -11.75 3.67
C ALA A 38 -0.64 -10.24 3.41
N MET A 39 0.09 -9.46 4.22
CA MET A 39 0.20 -8.01 3.99
C MET A 39 1.03 -7.68 2.76
N LEU A 40 2.07 -8.45 2.44
CA LEU A 40 2.85 -8.28 1.23
C LEU A 40 2.03 -8.59 -0.03
N GLN A 41 1.29 -9.69 -0.02
CA GLN A 41 0.35 -10.02 -1.11
C GLN A 41 -0.68 -8.91 -1.33
N CYS A 42 -1.22 -8.34 -0.25
CA CYS A 42 -2.10 -7.17 -0.36
C CYS A 42 -1.38 -5.94 -0.92
N CYS A 43 -0.13 -5.66 -0.52
CA CYS A 43 0.64 -4.56 -1.12
C CYS A 43 0.84 -4.76 -2.63
N ASP A 44 1.14 -5.99 -3.05
CA ASP A 44 1.34 -6.33 -4.46
C ASP A 44 0.04 -6.17 -5.27
N ALA A 45 -1.08 -6.65 -4.73
CA ALA A 45 -2.40 -6.47 -5.35
C ALA A 45 -2.78 -4.99 -5.46
N GLU A 46 -2.53 -4.18 -4.41
CA GLU A 46 -2.80 -2.74 -4.41
C GLU A 46 -1.92 -1.99 -5.41
N ASP A 47 -0.63 -2.33 -5.51
CA ASP A 47 0.26 -1.75 -6.52
C ASP A 47 -0.18 -2.11 -7.93
N ILE A 48 -0.40 -3.40 -8.22
CA ILE A 48 -0.83 -3.86 -9.55
C ILE A 48 -2.14 -3.18 -9.94
N ASN A 49 -3.11 -3.09 -9.02
CA ASN A 49 -4.37 -2.41 -9.25
C ASN A 49 -4.16 -0.90 -9.48
N TYR A 50 -3.33 -0.24 -8.67
CA TYR A 50 -3.04 1.18 -8.84
C TYR A 50 -2.43 1.49 -10.20
N TRP A 51 -1.35 0.78 -10.57
CA TRP A 51 -0.60 0.99 -11.80
C TRP A 51 -1.32 0.47 -13.05
N GLY A 52 -2.23 -0.50 -12.91
CA GLY A 52 -3.08 -1.00 -14.00
C GLY A 52 -4.25 -0.09 -14.39
N GLN A 53 -4.60 0.91 -13.56
CA GLN A 53 -5.64 1.88 -13.88
C GLN A 53 -5.22 2.89 -14.96
N GLN A 54 -6.19 3.63 -15.50
CA GLN A 54 -5.93 4.70 -16.46
C GLN A 54 -5.21 5.87 -15.79
N GLU A 55 -4.10 6.31 -16.39
CA GLU A 55 -3.35 7.48 -15.94
C GLU A 55 -4.23 8.75 -15.91
N GLY A 56 -4.07 9.57 -14.88
CA GLY A 56 -4.85 10.79 -14.68
C GLY A 56 -6.23 10.58 -14.04
N ALA A 57 -6.70 9.32 -13.94
CA ALA A 57 -7.97 8.94 -13.31
C ALA A 57 -7.86 7.74 -12.34
N ARG A 58 -6.65 7.41 -11.86
CA ARG A 58 -6.43 6.28 -10.94
C ARG A 58 -7.02 6.60 -9.57
N LEU A 59 -7.79 5.67 -9.02
CA LEU A 59 -8.15 5.62 -7.62
C LEU A 59 -6.90 5.26 -6.78
N CYS A 60 -6.72 5.93 -5.64
CA CYS A 60 -5.58 5.69 -4.77
C CYS A 60 -5.60 4.28 -4.20
N ALA A 61 -4.43 3.65 -4.09
CA ALA A 61 -4.24 2.43 -3.33
C ALA A 61 -4.59 2.62 -1.85
N ALA A 62 -4.98 1.53 -1.17
CA ALA A 62 -5.26 1.56 0.26
C ALA A 62 -3.96 1.60 1.09
N PRO A 63 -3.68 2.66 1.88
CA PRO A 63 -2.44 2.77 2.67
C PRO A 63 -2.34 1.73 3.80
N PHE A 64 -3.45 1.11 4.19
CA PHE A 64 -3.51 0.19 5.32
C PHE A 64 -2.46 -0.94 5.21
N TYR A 65 -2.38 -1.60 4.05
CA TYR A 65 -1.50 -2.76 3.87
C TYR A 65 -0.03 -2.36 3.88
N PHE A 66 0.32 -1.26 3.22
CA PHE A 66 1.68 -0.70 3.23
C PHE A 66 2.12 -0.33 4.65
N GLU A 67 1.24 0.28 5.45
CA GLU A 67 1.56 0.59 6.85
C GLU A 67 1.77 -0.69 7.67
N ARG A 68 0.91 -1.69 7.51
CA ARG A 68 1.02 -2.97 8.23
C ARG A 68 2.29 -3.73 7.85
N ALA A 69 2.61 -3.85 6.57
CA ALA A 69 3.83 -4.49 6.09
C ALA A 69 5.08 -3.76 6.63
N ALA A 70 5.11 -2.42 6.59
CA ALA A 70 6.22 -1.64 7.14
C ALA A 70 6.41 -1.86 8.66
N ILE A 71 5.31 -1.94 9.43
CA ILE A 71 5.35 -2.28 10.86
C ILE A 71 5.93 -3.68 11.09
N LEU A 72 5.49 -4.67 10.31
CA LEU A 72 5.90 -6.07 10.47
C LEU A 72 7.37 -6.27 10.11
N HIS A 73 7.86 -5.68 9.02
CA HIS A 73 9.29 -5.65 8.69
C HIS A 73 10.13 -5.08 9.84
N ARG A 74 9.71 -3.93 10.41
CA ARG A 74 10.40 -3.33 11.57
C ARG A 74 10.43 -4.26 12.78
N ARG A 75 9.32 -4.95 13.09
CA ARG A 75 9.27 -5.91 14.20
C ARG A 75 10.24 -7.08 14.00
N ASN A 76 10.43 -7.50 12.75
CA ASN A 76 11.37 -8.55 12.37
C ASN A 76 12.83 -8.04 12.22
N LYS A 77 13.10 -6.77 12.54
CA LYS A 77 14.40 -6.09 12.32
C LYS A 77 14.87 -6.12 10.86
N ASP A 78 13.94 -6.31 9.93
CA ASP A 78 14.17 -6.18 8.49
C ASP A 78 13.95 -4.73 8.07
N TYR A 79 14.95 -3.89 8.32
CA TYR A 79 14.87 -2.47 7.97
C TYR A 79 14.93 -2.23 6.46
N SER A 80 15.50 -3.17 5.69
CA SER A 80 15.51 -3.09 4.23
C SER A 80 14.10 -3.24 3.67
N GLY A 81 13.36 -4.26 4.12
CA GLY A 81 11.97 -4.48 3.75
C GLY A 81 11.05 -3.34 4.18
N GLU A 82 11.24 -2.77 5.38
CA GLU A 82 10.51 -1.58 5.82
C GLU A 82 10.70 -0.41 4.83
N ILE A 83 11.95 -0.13 4.44
CA ILE A 83 12.26 0.93 3.46
C ILE A 83 11.59 0.63 2.13
N ALA A 84 11.70 -0.60 1.62
CA ALA A 84 11.14 -0.98 0.32
C ALA A 84 9.62 -0.74 0.26
N ILE A 85 8.88 -1.15 1.28
CA ILE A 85 7.43 -0.93 1.37
C ILE A 85 7.09 0.56 1.44
N CYS A 86 7.81 1.34 2.25
CA CYS A 86 7.57 2.77 2.34
C CYS A 86 7.87 3.49 1.01
N MET A 87 8.87 3.03 0.25
CA MET A 87 9.21 3.60 -1.06
C MET A 87 8.15 3.27 -2.13
N ARG A 88 7.54 2.07 -2.09
CA ARG A 88 6.39 1.72 -2.94
C ARG A 88 5.21 2.66 -2.69
N TRP A 89 4.83 2.86 -1.42
CA TRP A 89 3.78 3.83 -1.06
C TRP A 89 4.14 5.26 -1.50
N LYS A 90 5.39 5.68 -1.31
CA LYS A 90 5.86 7.00 -1.75
C LYS A 90 5.65 7.20 -3.25
N ALA A 91 6.01 6.22 -4.07
CA ALA A 91 5.81 6.28 -5.52
C ALA A 91 4.32 6.46 -5.88
N ILE A 92 3.43 5.68 -5.27
CA ILE A 92 1.97 5.85 -5.44
C ILE A 92 1.54 7.27 -5.07
N THR A 93 1.95 7.78 -3.90
CA THR A 93 1.50 9.11 -3.45
C THR A 93 2.04 10.25 -4.32
N ASP A 94 3.26 10.11 -4.83
CA ASP A 94 3.89 11.11 -5.71
C ASP A 94 3.18 11.19 -7.07
N ASP A 95 2.77 10.05 -7.63
CA ASP A 95 1.93 9.99 -8.82
C ASP A 95 0.51 10.49 -8.55
N TYR A 96 -0.14 9.96 -7.50
CA TYR A 96 -1.54 10.23 -7.18
C TYR A 96 -1.82 11.72 -7.00
N LYS A 97 -0.98 12.44 -6.25
CA LYS A 97 -1.14 13.88 -6.04
C LYS A 97 -1.00 14.70 -7.35
N GLY A 98 -0.34 14.14 -8.36
CA GLY A 98 -0.11 14.75 -9.66
C GLY A 98 -1.30 14.64 -10.61
N GLN A 99 -2.24 13.74 -10.35
CA GLN A 99 -3.35 13.43 -11.24
C GLN A 99 -4.37 14.57 -11.37
N SER A 100 -4.95 14.71 -12.56
CA SER A 100 -5.93 15.76 -12.88
C SER A 100 -7.15 15.70 -11.98
N ILE A 101 -7.69 14.51 -11.69
CA ILE A 101 -8.85 14.33 -10.80
C ILE A 101 -8.56 14.78 -9.35
N VAL A 102 -7.32 14.61 -8.89
CA VAL A 102 -6.91 15.03 -7.53
C VAL A 102 -6.71 16.53 -7.48
N LYS A 103 -6.06 17.12 -8.50
CA LYS A 103 -5.87 18.57 -8.63
C LYS A 103 -7.21 19.31 -8.77
N ALA A 104 -8.17 18.71 -9.48
CA ALA A 104 -9.53 19.22 -9.62
C ALA A 104 -10.38 19.03 -8.35
N LYS A 105 -9.84 18.44 -7.27
CA LYS A 105 -10.54 18.15 -6.00
C LYS A 105 -11.76 17.23 -6.17
N HIS A 106 -11.76 16.38 -7.19
CA HIS A 106 -12.81 15.39 -7.46
C HIS A 106 -12.47 14.00 -6.90
N ALA A 107 -11.34 13.86 -6.21
CA ALA A 107 -10.86 12.59 -5.69
C ALA A 107 -10.54 12.67 -4.20
N ALA A 108 -10.57 11.52 -3.52
CA ALA A 108 -10.23 11.43 -2.10
C ALA A 108 -8.76 11.80 -1.85
N LEU A 109 -8.48 12.48 -0.75
CA LEU A 109 -7.12 12.91 -0.38
C LEU A 109 -6.38 11.87 0.47
N THR A 110 -6.43 10.59 0.07
CA THR A 110 -5.85 9.46 0.81
C THR A 110 -4.36 9.65 1.14
N HIS A 111 -3.60 10.25 0.21
CA HIS A 111 -2.19 10.59 0.39
C HIS A 111 -1.91 11.59 1.54
N LYS A 112 -2.92 12.34 2.00
CA LYS A 112 -2.84 13.26 3.14
C LYS A 112 -3.36 12.66 4.45
N GLY A 113 -3.87 11.43 4.42
CA GLY A 113 -4.40 10.76 5.60
C GLY A 113 -3.31 10.38 6.62
N PRO A 114 -3.68 10.12 7.89
CA PRO A 114 -2.71 9.82 8.95
C PRO A 114 -1.84 8.60 8.66
N ARG A 115 -2.41 7.55 8.05
CA ARG A 115 -1.64 6.35 7.65
C ARG A 115 -0.58 6.66 6.60
N SER A 116 -0.93 7.46 5.59
CA SER A 116 0.01 7.90 4.56
C SER A 116 1.19 8.66 5.18
N ILE A 117 0.89 9.62 6.07
CA ILE A 117 1.90 10.40 6.79
C ILE A 117 2.80 9.47 7.63
N ALA A 118 2.20 8.52 8.35
CA ALA A 118 2.94 7.56 9.15
C ALA A 118 3.92 6.74 8.29
N ILE A 119 3.48 6.21 7.14
CA ILE A 119 4.35 5.48 6.20
C ILE A 119 5.50 6.36 5.73
N LEU A 120 5.22 7.58 5.27
CA LEU A 120 6.23 8.49 4.70
C LEU A 120 7.28 8.96 5.72
N SER A 121 6.97 8.92 7.01
CA SER A 121 7.92 9.29 8.08
C SER A 121 8.90 8.17 8.48
N ARG A 122 8.59 6.90 8.18
CA ARG A 122 9.39 5.72 8.59
C ARG A 122 10.79 5.61 7.96
N PRO A 123 11.01 5.92 6.66
CA PRO A 123 12.27 5.62 6.00
C PRO A 123 13.50 6.22 6.66
N ALA A 124 13.39 7.42 7.23
CA ALA A 124 14.52 8.09 7.89
C ALA A 124 15.10 7.24 9.02
N LYS A 125 14.23 6.76 9.93
CA LYS A 125 14.67 5.93 11.04
C LYS A 125 15.06 4.52 10.60
N ALA A 126 14.39 3.94 9.61
CA ALA A 126 14.73 2.64 9.06
C ALA A 126 16.15 2.63 8.46
N LYS A 127 16.51 3.67 7.69
CA LYS A 127 17.86 3.85 7.12
C LYS A 127 18.94 3.96 8.20
N GLU A 128 18.67 4.69 9.28
CA GLU A 128 19.59 4.79 10.43
C GLU A 128 19.83 3.42 11.08
N LEU A 129 18.76 2.66 11.33
CA LEU A 129 18.85 1.33 11.94
C LEU A 129 19.57 0.32 11.04
N LEU A 130 19.31 0.34 9.74
CA LEU A 130 20.02 -0.49 8.77
C LEU A 130 21.53 -0.18 8.75
N ARG A 131 21.91 1.10 8.77
CA ARG A 131 23.33 1.49 8.86
C ARG A 131 24.00 0.96 10.12
N LYS A 132 23.31 1.05 11.27
CA LYS A 132 23.82 0.52 12.56
C LYS A 132 23.97 -1.00 12.51
N GLN A 133 22.96 -1.72 12.00
CA GLN A 133 23.00 -3.17 11.82
C GLN A 133 24.19 -3.62 10.97
N ASN A 134 24.43 -2.94 9.84
CA ASN A 134 25.54 -3.24 8.95
C ASN A 134 26.91 -2.90 9.56
N ALA A 135 27.00 -1.85 10.39
CA ALA A 135 28.23 -1.52 11.10
C ALA A 135 28.58 -2.57 12.16
N SER A 136 27.59 -3.03 12.95
CA SER A 136 27.78 -4.09 13.94
C SER A 136 28.19 -5.43 13.32
N ALA A 137 27.66 -5.77 12.14
CA ALA A 137 28.04 -6.98 11.43
C ALA A 137 29.51 -6.96 10.95
N LYS A 138 30.06 -5.78 10.62
CA LYS A 138 31.45 -5.62 10.16
C LYS A 138 32.50 -5.61 11.27
N SER A 139 32.10 -5.33 12.51
CA SER A 139 33.02 -5.30 13.66
C SER A 139 33.11 -6.63 14.42
N GLY A 140 32.28 -7.62 14.06
CA GLY A 140 32.20 -8.92 14.74
C GLY A 140 32.70 -10.11 13.90
N GLY A 141 33.30 -9.86 12.73
CA GLY A 141 33.97 -10.85 11.89
C GLY A 141 35.40 -10.41 11.63
#